data_AF-A0AB73C0Z1-F1
#
_entry.id   AF-A0AB73C0Z1-F1
#
_cell.length_a   1.000
_cell.length_b   1.000
_cell.length_c   1.000
_cell.angle_alpha   90.00
_cell.angle_beta   90.00
_cell.angle_gamma   90.00
#
_symmetry.space_group_name_H-M   'P 1'
#
loop_
_entity.id
_entity.type
_entity.pdbx_description
1 polymer ?
#
loop_
_entity_poly.entity_id
_entity_poly.type
_entity_poly.pdbx_seq_one_letter_code
_entity_poly.pdbx_strand_id
1 'polypeptide(L)'
;MSGITLRKCSMIEKISKEENITITEEDYQEIISNYCNSFEKSIKRNLPFVFHTQGDFFKDFEVKISLEEEKSFLKELEGSLTAYSIRRNMFIHVIKKGDRLKFSMLPSEEKIGMEDIETGNLLKFRSKYGISLITDFLKETEITELIVTVLDSFFGNYLFKNANVVSFPAERSGGALFYKQLLQERSDVLRTLEIKKIRGSFDKISRYSEPINDYIKFLNFSRDFQEDKKNNIFLKASKNIQDILGGDIEIKENDIIYKCQDQKELNMELVSSTVKSLAGFFLYLKYRAKKGDIVIIDEPELNLHPENQRKLFRLFALLSNLGIHFILSTHSPIIISELNNELLFQNIKKEKENLEELEQEYRIHKEDYGLEAEKVNIWFLHDGSMELLDKKEGRIDVDTFDNITGEMYNLYNDLLFQGE
;
A
#
# COMPACT_ATOMS: atom_id res chain seq x y z
N MET A 1 -0.21 -3.48 13.98
CA MET A 1 -0.76 -2.53 14.95
C MET A 1 -0.63 -3.13 16.34
N SER A 2 0.25 -2.60 17.20
CA SER A 2 0.58 -3.20 18.51
C SER A 2 -0.03 -2.46 19.71
N GLY A 3 -1.13 -1.73 19.51
CA GLY A 3 -1.88 -1.07 20.58
C GLY A 3 -3.26 -1.72 20.76
N ILE A 4 -3.55 -2.19 21.97
CA ILE A 4 -4.90 -2.61 22.36
C ILE A 4 -5.78 -1.35 22.32
N THR A 5 -6.69 -1.28 21.36
CA THR A 5 -7.38 -0.05 20.95
C THR A 5 -8.69 0.14 21.70
N LEU A 6 -9.42 -0.94 21.97
CA LEU A 6 -10.75 -0.87 22.58
C LEU A 6 -10.77 -0.71 24.10
N ARG A 7 -9.64 -0.49 24.80
CA ARG A 7 -9.52 -0.55 26.28
C ARG A 7 -10.56 0.23 27.10
N LYS A 8 -11.20 1.25 26.54
CA LYS A 8 -12.18 2.10 27.24
C LYS A 8 -13.64 1.80 26.86
N CYS A 9 -13.91 0.81 26.03
CA CYS A 9 -15.24 0.53 25.51
C CYS A 9 -16.16 -0.07 26.59
N SER A 10 -17.29 0.60 26.85
CA SER A 10 -18.32 0.19 27.82
C SER A 10 -18.89 -1.21 27.52
N MET A 11 -18.88 -1.61 26.26
CA MET A 11 -19.23 -2.96 25.81
C MET A 11 -18.36 -4.07 26.45
N ILE A 12 -17.09 -3.80 26.75
CA ILE A 12 -16.18 -4.80 27.34
C ILE A 12 -16.65 -5.24 28.72
N GLU A 13 -17.16 -4.29 29.53
CA GLU A 13 -17.70 -4.63 30.84
C GLU A 13 -18.95 -5.50 30.73
N LYS A 14 -19.81 -5.25 29.72
CA LYS A 14 -20.99 -6.08 29.45
C LYS A 14 -20.57 -7.52 29.11
N ILE A 15 -19.59 -7.68 28.22
CA ILE A 15 -19.07 -8.99 27.80
C ILE A 15 -18.42 -9.76 28.96
N SER A 16 -17.83 -9.07 29.93
CA SER A 16 -17.27 -9.73 31.11
C SER A 16 -18.32 -10.39 32.01
N LYS A 17 -19.60 -10.00 31.87
CA LYS A 17 -20.73 -10.47 32.69
C LYS A 17 -21.70 -11.35 31.92
N GLU A 18 -21.85 -11.13 30.61
CA GLU A 18 -22.84 -11.78 29.77
C GLU A 18 -22.22 -12.34 28.49
N GLU A 19 -22.58 -13.57 28.12
CA GLU A 19 -22.10 -14.18 26.88
C GLU A 19 -22.73 -13.59 25.62
N ASN A 20 -23.96 -13.06 25.71
CA ASN A 20 -24.69 -12.52 24.58
C ASN A 20 -25.06 -11.07 24.89
N ILE A 21 -24.60 -10.16 24.05
CA ILE A 21 -24.88 -8.73 24.20
C ILE A 21 -25.45 -8.16 22.90
N THR A 22 -26.19 -7.07 23.03
CA THR A 22 -26.59 -6.23 21.89
C THR A 22 -25.68 -5.02 21.84
N ILE A 23 -25.02 -4.80 20.71
CA ILE A 23 -24.19 -3.63 20.44
C ILE A 23 -25.12 -2.46 20.14
N THR A 24 -25.06 -1.41 20.95
CA THR A 24 -25.84 -0.19 20.76
C THR A 24 -25.15 0.80 19.83
N GLU A 25 -25.86 1.83 19.36
CA GLU A 25 -25.25 2.94 18.61
C GLU A 25 -24.10 3.62 19.37
N GLU A 26 -24.23 3.75 20.69
CA GLU A 26 -23.19 4.30 21.56
C GLU A 26 -21.96 3.40 21.60
N ASP A 27 -22.14 2.07 21.69
CA ASP A 27 -21.04 1.11 21.65
C ASP A 27 -20.30 1.19 20.28
N TYR A 28 -21.02 1.32 19.17
CA TYR A 28 -20.38 1.50 17.85
C TYR A 28 -19.63 2.83 17.75
N GLN A 29 -20.20 3.93 18.26
CA GLN A 29 -19.50 5.21 18.29
C GLN A 29 -18.22 5.15 19.12
N GLU A 30 -18.26 4.44 20.25
CA GLU A 30 -17.12 4.27 21.13
C GLU A 30 -16.03 3.39 20.49
N ILE A 31 -16.40 2.30 19.82
CA ILE A 31 -15.48 1.47 19.02
C ILE A 31 -14.74 2.35 18.01
N ILE A 32 -15.48 3.08 17.18
CA ILE A 32 -14.94 3.91 16.11
C ILE A 32 -14.05 5.03 16.66
N SER A 33 -14.52 5.75 17.68
CA SER A 33 -13.74 6.81 18.32
C SER A 33 -12.43 6.29 18.91
N ASN A 34 -12.43 5.10 19.54
CA ASN A 34 -11.23 4.48 20.05
C ASN A 34 -10.23 4.16 18.94
N TYR A 35 -10.70 3.60 17.82
CA TYR A 35 -9.87 3.36 16.63
C TYR A 35 -9.28 4.65 16.07
N CYS A 36 -10.09 5.66 15.77
CA CYS A 36 -9.61 6.96 15.27
C CYS A 36 -8.54 7.55 16.19
N ASN A 37 -8.81 7.67 17.49
CA ASN A 37 -7.87 8.20 18.47
C ASN A 37 -6.55 7.40 18.55
N SER A 38 -6.64 6.07 18.46
CA SER A 38 -5.48 5.18 18.46
C SER A 38 -4.61 5.41 17.23
N PHE A 39 -5.22 5.55 16.04
CA PHE A 39 -4.51 5.82 14.80
C PHE A 39 -3.86 7.20 14.79
N GLU A 40 -4.60 8.24 15.16
CA GLU A 40 -4.08 9.61 15.21
C GLU A 40 -2.83 9.68 16.10
N LYS A 41 -2.88 9.06 17.29
CA LYS A 41 -1.72 8.94 18.19
C LYS A 41 -0.59 8.11 17.60
N SER A 42 -0.92 6.99 16.98
CA SER A 42 0.06 6.09 16.36
C SER A 42 0.80 6.78 15.22
N ILE A 43 0.10 7.50 14.34
CA ILE A 43 0.67 8.27 13.23
C ILE A 43 1.62 9.33 13.79
N LYS A 44 1.15 10.19 14.71
CA LYS A 44 1.99 11.23 15.32
C LYS A 44 3.26 10.65 15.96
N ARG A 45 3.15 9.52 16.66
CA ARG A 45 4.29 8.86 17.30
C ARG A 45 5.27 8.25 16.28
N ASN A 46 4.78 7.69 15.20
CA ASN A 46 5.60 6.94 14.26
C ASN A 46 6.19 7.82 13.13
N LEU A 47 5.62 8.99 12.85
CA LEU A 47 6.10 9.89 11.80
C LEU A 47 7.61 10.23 11.88
N PRO A 48 8.16 10.63 13.05
CA PRO A 48 9.59 10.87 13.18
C PRO A 48 10.43 9.62 12.86
N PHE A 49 9.93 8.44 13.19
CA PHE A 49 10.60 7.18 12.89
C PHE A 49 10.54 6.88 11.38
N VAL A 50 9.37 7.00 10.76
CA VAL A 50 9.17 6.75 9.32
C VAL A 50 10.07 7.64 8.47
N PHE A 51 10.15 8.94 8.78
CA PHE A 51 10.98 9.88 8.04
C PHE A 51 12.41 10.01 8.60
N HIS A 52 12.73 9.26 9.66
CA HIS A 52 14.00 9.31 10.36
C HIS A 52 14.46 10.72 10.76
N THR A 53 13.52 11.54 11.23
CA THR A 53 13.78 12.91 11.69
C THR A 53 13.93 12.98 13.21
N GLN A 54 14.20 14.17 13.75
CA GLN A 54 14.19 14.39 15.20
C GLN A 54 12.78 14.21 15.76
N GLY A 55 12.66 13.80 17.03
CA GLY A 55 11.38 13.44 17.64
C GLY A 55 10.35 14.57 17.68
N ASP A 56 10.80 15.83 17.66
CA ASP A 56 9.97 17.04 17.67
C ASP A 56 9.73 17.63 16.29
N PHE A 57 10.25 17.03 15.21
CA PHE A 57 10.10 17.55 13.84
C PHE A 57 8.62 17.70 13.43
N PHE A 58 7.77 16.75 13.84
CA PHE A 58 6.33 16.75 13.55
C PHE A 58 5.49 17.20 14.75
N LYS A 59 6.04 18.00 15.67
CA LYS A 59 5.31 18.45 16.88
C LYS A 59 4.02 19.22 16.57
N ASP A 60 4.03 19.97 15.47
CA ASP A 60 2.91 20.82 15.03
C ASP A 60 1.97 20.06 14.06
N PHE A 61 2.26 18.79 13.75
CA PHE A 61 1.43 17.99 12.86
C PHE A 61 0.14 17.55 13.57
N GLU A 62 -0.98 17.84 12.94
CA GLU A 62 -2.31 17.39 13.35
C GLU A 62 -2.93 16.51 12.27
N VAL A 63 -3.59 15.44 12.71
CA VAL A 63 -4.32 14.52 11.85
C VAL A 63 -5.61 14.18 12.56
N LYS A 64 -6.69 14.15 11.79
CA LYS A 64 -8.00 13.69 12.24
C LYS A 64 -8.47 12.57 11.33
N ILE A 65 -8.93 11.47 11.91
CA ILE A 65 -9.42 10.30 11.18
C ILE A 65 -10.91 10.17 11.40
N SER A 66 -11.65 9.93 10.32
CA SER A 66 -13.07 9.59 10.32
C SER A 66 -13.23 8.18 9.79
N LEU A 67 -14.00 7.35 10.51
CA LEU A 67 -14.31 5.98 10.12
C LEU A 67 -15.84 5.76 10.10
N GLU A 68 -16.59 6.76 9.63
CA GLU A 68 -18.07 6.71 9.59
C GLU A 68 -18.61 5.69 8.57
N GLU A 69 -17.91 5.51 7.45
CA GLU A 69 -18.24 4.46 6.47
C GLU A 69 -18.02 3.07 7.08
N GLU A 70 -16.89 2.88 7.76
CA GLU A 70 -16.58 1.65 8.45
C GLU A 70 -17.53 1.39 9.62
N LYS A 71 -18.04 2.43 10.29
CA LYS A 71 -19.09 2.30 11.31
C LYS A 71 -20.33 1.64 10.71
N SER A 72 -20.76 2.11 9.54
CA SER A 72 -21.92 1.56 8.84
C SER A 72 -21.69 0.11 8.43
N PHE A 73 -20.50 -0.20 7.92
CA PHE A 73 -20.08 -1.56 7.62
C PHE A 73 -20.07 -2.48 8.86
N LEU A 74 -19.58 -1.97 10.00
CA LEU A 74 -19.57 -2.73 11.25
C LEU A 74 -20.97 -3.11 11.73
N LYS A 75 -22.02 -2.32 11.43
CA LYS A 75 -23.40 -2.67 11.80
C LYS A 75 -23.89 -3.88 11.02
N GLU A 76 -23.66 -3.87 9.71
CA GLU A 76 -24.08 -4.94 8.79
C GLU A 76 -23.18 -6.18 8.87
N LEU A 77 -22.02 -6.08 9.52
CA LEU A 77 -21.04 -7.15 9.65
C LEU A 77 -21.65 -8.43 10.25
N GLU A 78 -21.55 -9.53 9.50
CA GLU A 78 -21.68 -10.89 10.00
C GLU A 78 -20.32 -11.58 9.97
N GLY A 79 -19.92 -12.16 11.09
CA GLY A 79 -18.56 -12.69 11.22
C GLY A 79 -18.37 -13.55 12.44
N SER A 80 -17.31 -14.36 12.42
CA SER A 80 -16.90 -15.12 13.58
C SER A 80 -15.39 -15.23 13.69
N LEU A 81 -14.91 -15.38 14.92
CA LEU A 81 -13.50 -15.56 15.22
C LEU A 81 -13.37 -16.57 16.36
N THR A 82 -12.49 -17.54 16.16
CA THR A 82 -12.10 -18.51 17.19
C THR A 82 -10.68 -18.18 17.62
N ALA A 83 -10.52 -17.81 18.88
CA ALA A 83 -9.24 -17.60 19.51
C ALA A 83 -8.93 -18.71 20.53
N TYR A 84 -7.64 -18.91 20.80
CA TYR A 84 -7.17 -19.80 21.86
C TYR A 84 -6.16 -19.06 22.74
N SER A 85 -6.32 -19.17 24.07
CA SER A 85 -5.35 -18.69 25.04
C SER A 85 -4.61 -19.88 25.67
N ILE A 86 -3.32 -20.00 25.42
CA ILE A 86 -2.40 -21.00 25.99
C ILE A 86 -2.35 -20.87 27.52
N ARG A 87 -2.20 -19.65 28.05
CA ARG A 87 -2.05 -19.39 29.49
C ARG A 87 -3.31 -19.80 30.26
N ARG A 88 -4.49 -19.45 29.75
CA ARG A 88 -5.77 -19.78 30.37
C ARG A 88 -6.32 -21.14 29.94
N ASN A 89 -5.68 -21.80 28.97
CA ASN A 89 -6.09 -23.05 28.36
C ASN A 89 -7.59 -23.06 27.97
N MET A 90 -8.00 -22.05 27.19
CA MET A 90 -9.40 -21.86 26.81
C MET A 90 -9.55 -21.42 25.36
N PHE A 91 -10.63 -21.88 24.75
CA PHE A 91 -11.17 -21.37 23.50
C PHE A 91 -12.05 -20.16 23.76
N ILE A 92 -12.02 -19.22 22.84
CA ILE A 92 -12.83 -18.01 22.86
C ILE A 92 -13.49 -17.92 21.50
N HIS A 93 -14.81 -17.90 21.47
CA HIS A 93 -15.56 -17.73 20.23
C HIS A 93 -16.29 -16.40 20.26
N VAL A 94 -16.06 -15.61 19.22
CA VAL A 94 -16.79 -14.39 18.93
C VAL A 94 -17.65 -14.64 17.71
N ILE A 95 -18.94 -14.37 17.80
CA ILE A 95 -19.87 -14.44 16.67
C ILE A 95 -20.71 -13.17 16.67
N LYS A 96 -20.69 -12.44 15.56
CA LYS A 96 -21.53 -11.25 15.35
C LYS A 96 -22.56 -11.53 14.25
N LYS A 97 -23.82 -11.16 14.50
CA LYS A 97 -24.93 -11.18 13.53
C LYS A 97 -25.76 -9.92 13.70
N GLY A 98 -25.64 -8.97 12.76
CA GLY A 98 -26.18 -7.62 12.95
C GLY A 98 -25.69 -7.05 14.28
N ASP A 99 -26.58 -6.47 15.08
CA ASP A 99 -26.21 -5.87 16.37
C ASP A 99 -26.01 -6.87 17.51
N ARG A 100 -26.13 -8.18 17.27
CA ARG A 100 -25.92 -9.19 18.32
C ARG A 100 -24.49 -9.70 18.29
N LEU A 101 -23.82 -9.66 19.43
CA LEU A 101 -22.50 -10.22 19.63
C LEU A 101 -22.57 -11.32 20.70
N LYS A 102 -22.17 -12.53 20.33
CA LYS A 102 -21.94 -13.63 21.25
C LYS A 102 -20.44 -13.77 21.50
N PHE A 103 -20.04 -13.71 22.75
CA PHE A 103 -18.68 -13.92 23.23
C PHE A 103 -18.69 -15.06 24.24
N SER A 104 -18.18 -16.23 23.87
CA SER A 104 -18.15 -17.41 24.74
C SER A 104 -16.74 -17.86 25.03
N MET A 105 -16.45 -18.18 26.30
CA MET A 105 -15.16 -18.71 26.75
C MET A 105 -15.35 -20.14 27.25
N LEU A 106 -14.65 -21.10 26.63
CA LEU A 106 -14.79 -22.52 26.91
C LEU A 106 -13.42 -23.11 27.30
N PRO A 107 -13.30 -23.84 28.41
CA PRO A 107 -12.04 -24.51 28.74
C PRO A 107 -11.68 -25.56 27.69
N SER A 108 -10.38 -25.74 27.44
CA SER A 108 -9.89 -26.74 26.48
C SER A 108 -9.39 -27.99 27.19
N GLU A 109 -9.86 -29.16 26.76
CA GLU A 109 -9.35 -30.45 27.23
C GLU A 109 -7.94 -30.75 26.69
N GLU A 110 -7.67 -30.35 25.45
CA GLU A 110 -6.33 -30.43 24.84
C GLU A 110 -5.58 -29.12 25.10
N LYS A 111 -4.34 -29.22 25.58
CA LYS A 111 -3.49 -28.05 25.84
C LYS A 111 -2.37 -27.99 24.82
N ILE A 112 -2.11 -26.79 24.31
CA ILE A 112 -0.91 -26.52 23.52
C ILE A 112 -0.05 -25.47 24.22
N GLY A 113 1.27 -25.64 24.18
CA GLY A 113 2.23 -24.74 24.83
C GLY A 113 3.00 -23.87 23.84
N MET A 114 3.83 -22.97 24.37
CA MET A 114 4.78 -22.20 23.55
C MET A 114 5.87 -23.09 22.94
N GLU A 115 6.20 -24.21 23.58
CA GLU A 115 7.19 -25.19 23.11
C GLU A 115 6.73 -25.92 21.82
N ASP A 116 5.42 -25.92 21.54
CA ASP A 116 4.83 -26.54 20.34
C ASP A 116 4.93 -25.66 19.08
N ILE A 117 5.44 -24.44 19.22
CA ILE A 117 5.68 -23.53 18.09
C ILE A 117 6.78 -24.10 17.18
N GLU A 118 7.88 -24.56 17.77
CA GLU A 118 9.07 -25.02 17.02
C GLU A 118 8.85 -26.38 16.34
N THR A 119 7.94 -27.20 16.88
CA THR A 119 7.68 -28.57 16.40
C THR A 119 6.62 -28.64 15.29
N GLY A 120 6.02 -27.51 14.91
CA GLY A 120 4.93 -27.46 13.93
C GLY A 120 3.59 -28.01 14.45
N ASN A 121 3.53 -28.46 15.71
CA ASN A 121 2.30 -28.92 16.36
C ASN A 121 1.28 -27.78 16.50
N LEU A 122 1.74 -26.53 16.68
CA LEU A 122 0.87 -25.36 16.72
C LEU A 122 0.05 -25.18 15.45
N LEU A 123 0.65 -25.40 14.27
CA LEU A 123 -0.05 -25.29 12.99
C LEU A 123 -1.14 -26.36 12.87
N LYS A 124 -0.83 -27.60 13.28
CA LYS A 124 -1.80 -28.71 13.28
C LYS A 124 -2.96 -28.44 14.24
N PHE A 125 -2.67 -27.97 15.45
CA PHE A 125 -3.67 -27.60 16.45
C PHE A 125 -4.56 -26.47 15.94
N ARG A 126 -3.96 -25.41 15.38
CA ARG A 126 -4.67 -24.29 14.77
C ARG A 126 -5.63 -24.75 13.68
N SER A 127 -5.16 -25.63 12.79
CA SER A 127 -5.98 -26.18 11.71
C SER A 127 -7.10 -27.09 12.23
N LYS A 128 -6.84 -27.93 13.24
CA LYS A 128 -7.82 -28.86 13.82
C LYS A 128 -9.02 -28.14 14.42
N TYR A 129 -8.79 -27.01 15.10
CA TYR A 129 -9.82 -26.27 15.82
C TYR A 129 -10.29 -25.01 15.09
N GLY A 130 -9.80 -24.75 13.87
CA GLY A 130 -10.15 -23.53 13.13
C GLY A 130 -9.76 -22.24 13.85
N ILE A 131 -8.66 -22.25 14.60
CA ILE A 131 -8.23 -21.10 15.40
C ILE A 131 -7.67 -20.02 14.47
N SER A 132 -8.28 -18.84 14.48
CA SER A 132 -7.77 -17.69 13.73
C SER A 132 -6.78 -16.85 14.54
N LEU A 133 -6.86 -16.88 15.87
CA LEU A 133 -5.99 -16.11 16.77
C LEU A 133 -5.46 -16.97 17.94
N ILE A 134 -4.16 -16.93 18.19
CA ILE A 134 -3.54 -17.47 19.42
C ILE A 134 -3.03 -16.28 20.23
N THR A 135 -3.35 -16.20 21.51
CA THR A 135 -3.10 -14.99 22.32
C THR A 135 -2.51 -15.30 23.69
N ASP A 136 -1.23 -14.92 23.94
CA ASP A 136 -0.49 -15.33 25.15
C ASP A 136 0.70 -14.44 25.61
N PHE A 137 0.58 -13.11 25.56
CA PHE A 137 1.71 -12.21 25.89
C PHE A 137 1.57 -11.36 27.15
N LEU A 138 0.46 -11.45 27.87
CA LEU A 138 0.17 -10.52 28.98
C LEU A 138 0.37 -11.22 30.35
N LYS A 139 1.19 -10.63 31.22
CA LYS A 139 1.44 -11.08 32.60
C LYS A 139 0.20 -10.83 33.45
N GLU A 140 -0.39 -11.87 34.07
CA GLU A 140 -1.49 -11.74 35.05
C GLU A 140 -2.54 -10.68 34.69
N THR A 141 -3.06 -10.71 33.47
CA THR A 141 -4.02 -9.68 33.06
C THR A 141 -5.45 -10.12 33.26
N GLU A 142 -6.25 -9.17 33.75
CA GLU A 142 -7.68 -9.30 33.99
C GLU A 142 -8.37 -9.87 32.75
N ILE A 143 -9.46 -10.60 32.96
CA ILE A 143 -10.27 -11.18 31.87
C ILE A 143 -10.67 -10.11 30.83
N THR A 144 -10.81 -8.87 31.28
CA THR A 144 -10.99 -7.66 30.49
C THR A 144 -9.96 -7.53 29.38
N GLU A 145 -8.65 -7.68 29.64
CA GLU A 145 -7.62 -7.52 28.62
C GLU A 145 -7.65 -8.62 27.55
N LEU A 146 -8.03 -9.83 27.94
CA LEU A 146 -8.27 -10.92 27.00
C LEU A 146 -9.42 -10.58 26.07
N ILE A 147 -10.55 -10.10 26.63
CA ILE A 147 -11.71 -9.64 25.86
C ILE A 147 -11.27 -8.56 24.87
N VAL A 148 -10.53 -7.53 25.33
CA VAL A 148 -10.10 -6.44 24.47
C VAL A 148 -9.22 -6.94 23.33
N THR A 149 -8.25 -7.81 23.62
CA THR A 149 -7.35 -8.37 22.60
C THR A 149 -8.10 -9.14 21.52
N VAL A 150 -9.07 -9.96 21.93
CA VAL A 150 -9.87 -10.77 21.01
C VAL A 150 -10.80 -9.89 20.17
N LEU A 151 -11.46 -8.90 20.77
CA LEU A 151 -12.34 -7.97 20.06
C LEU A 151 -11.56 -7.03 19.14
N ASP A 152 -10.39 -6.54 19.56
CA ASP A 152 -9.52 -5.73 18.72
C ASP A 152 -9.10 -6.51 17.47
N SER A 153 -8.78 -7.80 17.63
CA SER A 153 -8.48 -8.68 16.50
C SER A 153 -9.72 -8.91 15.63
N PHE A 154 -10.88 -9.15 16.23
CA PHE A 154 -12.13 -9.33 15.51
C PHE A 154 -12.48 -8.09 14.67
N PHE A 155 -12.75 -6.95 15.31
CA PHE A 155 -13.13 -5.71 14.63
C PHE A 155 -12.00 -5.18 13.75
N GLY A 156 -10.76 -5.23 14.23
CA GLY A 156 -9.59 -4.75 13.49
C GLY A 156 -9.39 -5.47 12.16
N ASN A 157 -9.60 -6.79 12.09
CA ASN A 157 -9.52 -7.53 10.82
C ASN A 157 -10.59 -7.12 9.80
N TYR A 158 -11.73 -6.61 10.26
CA TYR A 158 -12.84 -6.18 9.40
C TYR A 158 -12.73 -4.70 9.01
N LEU A 159 -12.36 -3.85 9.95
CA LEU A 159 -12.08 -2.44 9.72
C LEU A 159 -10.85 -2.27 8.81
N PHE A 160 -9.85 -3.13 8.97
CA PHE A 160 -8.59 -3.05 8.24
C PHE A 160 -8.36 -4.38 7.53
N LYS A 161 -8.77 -4.43 6.26
CA LYS A 161 -8.29 -5.51 5.39
C LYS A 161 -6.77 -5.43 5.31
N ASN A 162 -6.11 -6.58 5.45
CA ASN A 162 -4.68 -6.70 5.20
C ASN A 162 -4.41 -6.46 3.70
N ALA A 163 -4.24 -5.20 3.32
CA ALA A 163 -3.71 -4.83 2.02
C ALA A 163 -2.18 -4.87 2.09
N ASN A 164 -1.55 -5.52 1.12
CA ASN A 164 -0.12 -5.42 0.96
C ASN A 164 0.19 -4.04 0.38
N VAL A 165 1.00 -3.24 1.09
CA VAL A 165 1.41 -1.92 0.64
C VAL A 165 2.85 -2.01 0.13
N VAL A 166 3.06 -1.59 -1.12
CA VAL A 166 4.38 -1.53 -1.74
C VAL A 166 4.65 -0.08 -2.11
N SER A 167 5.81 0.45 -1.72
CA SER A 167 6.18 1.83 -2.00
C SER A 167 7.41 1.93 -2.90
N PHE A 168 7.36 2.91 -3.79
CA PHE A 168 8.37 3.21 -4.78
C PHE A 168 8.70 4.71 -4.63
N PRO A 169 9.79 5.10 -3.93
CA PRO A 169 10.12 6.51 -3.64
C PRO A 169 10.56 7.27 -4.90
N ALA A 170 10.64 8.61 -4.90
CA ALA A 170 11.12 9.36 -6.07
C ALA A 170 12.54 8.91 -6.52
N GLU A 171 13.46 8.71 -5.57
CA GLU A 171 14.85 8.29 -5.83
C GLU A 171 15.00 6.77 -6.07
N ARG A 172 14.20 6.21 -6.97
CA ARG A 172 14.28 4.79 -7.38
C ARG A 172 15.51 4.47 -8.20
N SER A 173 15.93 5.41 -9.05
CA SER A 173 17.08 5.22 -9.93
C SER A 173 18.36 4.97 -9.14
N GLY A 174 18.64 5.80 -8.14
CA GLY A 174 19.77 5.60 -7.23
C GLY A 174 19.65 4.30 -6.43
N GLY A 175 18.45 3.97 -5.95
CA GLY A 175 18.20 2.70 -5.26
C GLY A 175 18.53 1.48 -6.14
N ALA A 176 18.04 1.43 -7.37
CA ALA A 176 18.30 0.33 -8.31
C ALA A 176 19.80 0.17 -8.65
N LEU A 177 20.55 1.28 -8.66
CA LEU A 177 21.97 1.28 -8.98
C LEU A 177 22.87 0.92 -7.79
N PHE A 178 22.52 1.37 -6.58
CA PHE A 178 23.43 1.35 -5.43
C PHE A 178 22.95 0.50 -4.24
N TYR A 179 21.82 -0.22 -4.33
CA TYR A 179 21.26 -0.95 -3.19
C TYR A 179 22.26 -1.91 -2.52
N LYS A 180 23.13 -2.59 -3.30
CA LYS A 180 24.15 -3.50 -2.76
C LYS A 180 25.19 -2.75 -1.93
N GLN A 181 25.73 -1.64 -2.43
CA GLN A 181 26.70 -0.81 -1.71
C GLN A 181 26.09 -0.22 -0.44
N LEU A 182 24.85 0.29 -0.53
CA LEU A 182 24.15 0.88 0.63
C LEU A 182 23.91 -0.15 1.75
N LEU A 183 23.64 -1.42 1.41
CA LEU A 183 23.50 -2.51 2.38
C LEU A 183 24.83 -2.97 2.95
N GLN A 184 25.89 -2.99 2.15
CA GLN A 184 27.23 -3.32 2.61
C GLN A 184 27.73 -2.29 3.63
N GLU A 185 27.62 -0.99 3.33
CA GLU A 185 28.00 0.08 4.26
C GLU A 185 27.26 -0.02 5.61
N ARG A 186 25.95 -0.33 5.56
CA ARG A 186 25.16 -0.56 6.78
C ARG A 186 25.69 -1.73 7.60
N SER A 187 26.03 -2.83 6.92
CA SER A 187 26.59 -4.03 7.58
C SER A 187 27.95 -3.73 8.21
N ASP A 188 28.80 -2.95 7.54
CA ASP A 188 30.13 -2.56 8.05
C ASP A 188 30.03 -1.63 9.26
N VAL A 189 29.08 -0.69 9.25
CA VAL A 189 28.79 0.16 10.42
C VAL A 189 28.32 -0.67 11.60
N LEU A 190 27.36 -1.60 11.39
CA LEU A 190 26.85 -2.49 12.44
C LEU A 190 27.98 -3.34 13.05
N ARG A 191 28.81 -3.96 12.20
CA ARG A 191 29.97 -4.73 12.63
C ARG A 191 30.97 -3.89 13.43
N THR A 192 31.19 -2.64 13.03
CA THR A 192 32.05 -1.70 13.77
C THR A 192 31.48 -1.38 15.15
N LEU A 193 30.17 -1.17 15.26
CA LEU A 193 29.50 -0.94 16.55
C LEU A 193 29.60 -2.16 17.46
N GLU A 194 29.41 -3.37 16.91
CA GLU A 194 29.58 -4.64 17.62
C GLU A 194 31.00 -4.83 18.16
N ILE A 195 32.02 -4.66 17.30
CA ILE A 195 33.44 -4.81 17.68
C ILE A 195 33.82 -3.79 18.77
N LYS A 196 33.40 -2.53 18.61
CA LYS A 196 33.75 -1.46 19.55
C LYS A 196 32.90 -1.49 20.83
N LYS A 197 31.94 -2.43 20.97
CA LYS A 197 30.97 -2.49 22.08
C LYS A 197 30.31 -1.14 22.36
N ILE A 198 30.11 -0.33 21.33
CA ILE A 198 29.49 0.99 21.47
C ILE A 198 28.02 0.76 21.77
N ARG A 199 27.64 0.86 23.03
CA ARG A 199 26.24 0.93 23.44
C ARG A 199 25.74 2.35 23.17
N GLY A 200 24.78 2.50 22.25
CA GLY A 200 23.87 3.64 22.27
C GLY A 200 24.20 4.86 21.41
N SER A 201 24.80 4.72 20.23
CA SER A 201 24.63 5.76 19.20
C SER A 201 24.51 5.13 17.81
N PHE A 202 23.25 4.94 17.41
CA PHE A 202 22.85 4.59 16.05
C PHE A 202 22.79 5.83 15.15
N ASP A 203 23.36 6.96 15.57
CA ASP A 203 23.41 8.21 14.77
C ASP A 203 24.30 8.06 13.52
N LYS A 204 25.12 7.01 13.47
CA LYS A 204 26.01 6.70 12.34
C LYS A 204 25.45 5.72 11.32
N ILE A 205 24.29 5.11 11.57
CA ILE A 205 23.64 4.25 10.58
C ILE A 205 22.88 5.15 9.61
N SER A 206 23.14 5.03 8.31
CA SER A 206 22.44 5.82 7.30
C SER A 206 20.92 5.67 7.42
N ARG A 207 20.26 6.80 7.72
CA ARG A 207 18.85 6.91 8.12
C ARG A 207 17.96 7.38 6.96
N TYR A 208 17.80 6.52 5.95
CA TYR A 208 16.82 6.80 4.88
C TYR A 208 15.41 6.70 5.42
N SER A 209 14.47 7.47 4.88
CA SER A 209 13.05 7.28 5.15
C SER A 209 12.64 5.82 4.89
N GLU A 210 11.62 5.33 5.61
CA GLU A 210 11.16 3.94 5.49
C GLU A 210 10.78 3.54 4.06
N PRO A 211 10.15 4.39 3.22
CA PRO A 211 9.91 4.04 1.82
C PRO A 211 11.20 3.72 1.03
N ILE A 212 12.29 4.46 1.26
CA ILE A 212 13.59 4.19 0.62
C ILE A 212 14.20 2.90 1.19
N ASN A 213 14.11 2.73 2.51
CA ASN A 213 14.60 1.55 3.20
C ASN A 213 13.92 0.26 2.70
N ASP A 214 12.59 0.29 2.57
CA ASP A 214 11.79 -0.82 2.08
C ASP A 214 12.05 -1.11 0.61
N TYR A 215 12.24 -0.09 -0.21
CA TYR A 215 12.64 -0.26 -1.62
C TYR A 215 14.01 -0.93 -1.75
N ILE A 216 15.03 -0.50 -0.98
CA ILE A 216 16.36 -1.12 -0.96
C ILE A 216 16.28 -2.59 -0.51
N LYS A 217 15.50 -2.88 0.54
CA LYS A 217 15.27 -4.25 0.99
C LYS A 217 14.60 -5.08 -0.10
N PHE A 218 13.58 -4.55 -0.76
CA PHE A 218 12.88 -5.22 -1.86
C PHE A 218 13.84 -5.60 -2.99
N LEU A 219 14.69 -4.67 -3.45
CA LEU A 219 15.70 -4.94 -4.47
C LEU A 219 16.70 -6.02 -4.02
N ASN A 220 17.08 -6.04 -2.75
CA ASN A 220 17.96 -7.08 -2.23
C ASN A 220 17.29 -8.46 -2.15
N PHE A 221 16.01 -8.51 -1.76
CA PHE A 221 15.23 -9.74 -1.77
C PHE A 221 14.90 -10.25 -3.18
N SER A 222 15.07 -9.42 -4.22
CA SER A 222 14.75 -9.83 -5.58
C SER A 222 15.59 -11.01 -6.07
N ARG A 223 16.77 -11.24 -5.49
CA ARG A 223 17.59 -12.43 -5.75
C ARG A 223 16.83 -13.75 -5.51
N ASP A 224 15.92 -13.75 -4.53
CA ASP A 224 15.14 -14.93 -4.16
C ASP A 224 14.00 -15.18 -5.18
N PHE A 225 13.78 -14.26 -6.14
CA PHE A 225 12.69 -14.36 -7.11
C PHE A 225 13.11 -15.08 -8.40
N GLN A 226 14.39 -15.44 -8.54
CA GLN A 226 14.93 -16.04 -9.77
C GLN A 226 14.20 -17.33 -10.18
N GLU A 227 13.75 -18.12 -9.20
CA GLU A 227 13.02 -19.37 -9.43
C GLU A 227 11.48 -19.19 -9.44
N ASP A 228 10.99 -17.99 -9.16
CA ASP A 228 9.56 -17.72 -9.07
C ASP A 228 8.91 -17.67 -10.45
N LYS A 229 7.69 -18.21 -10.53
CA LYS A 229 6.87 -18.10 -11.73
C LYS A 229 6.42 -16.66 -11.94
N LYS A 230 6.40 -16.23 -13.21
CA LYS A 230 5.84 -14.93 -13.62
C LYS A 230 4.38 -14.83 -13.18
N ASN A 231 4.01 -13.66 -12.65
CA ASN A 231 2.68 -13.39 -12.15
C ASN A 231 1.65 -13.24 -13.28
N ASN A 232 0.40 -13.70 -13.06
CA ASN A 232 -0.68 -13.56 -14.05
C ASN A 232 -0.99 -12.09 -14.40
N ILE A 233 -0.89 -11.17 -13.44
CA ILE A 233 -1.08 -9.73 -13.68
C ILE A 233 0.01 -9.23 -14.64
N PHE A 234 1.27 -9.60 -14.39
CA PHE A 234 2.37 -9.26 -15.28
C PHE A 234 2.19 -9.82 -16.69
N LEU A 235 1.75 -11.07 -16.82
CA LEU A 235 1.54 -11.67 -18.15
C LEU A 235 0.54 -10.87 -18.98
N LYS A 236 -0.55 -10.38 -18.37
CA LYS A 236 -1.54 -9.52 -19.03
C LYS A 236 -0.98 -8.15 -19.43
N ALA A 237 -0.13 -7.57 -18.59
CA ALA A 237 0.47 -6.25 -18.83
C ALA A 237 1.81 -6.29 -19.59
N SER A 238 2.30 -7.48 -19.95
CA SER A 238 3.67 -7.69 -20.42
C SER A 238 4.02 -6.90 -21.69
N LYS A 239 3.08 -6.78 -22.62
CA LYS A 239 3.24 -6.00 -23.85
C LYS A 239 3.42 -4.51 -23.54
N ASN A 240 2.56 -3.93 -22.70
CA ASN A 240 2.65 -2.53 -22.28
C ASN A 240 3.99 -2.23 -21.58
N ILE A 241 4.47 -3.16 -20.74
CA ILE A 241 5.77 -3.03 -20.07
C ILE A 241 6.91 -3.04 -21.10
N GLN A 242 6.89 -3.96 -22.07
CA GLN A 242 7.88 -4.03 -23.13
C GLN A 242 7.87 -2.77 -24.01
N ASP A 243 6.70 -2.20 -24.30
CA ASP A 243 6.55 -0.97 -25.08
C ASP A 243 7.12 0.28 -24.37
N ILE A 244 7.20 0.25 -23.03
CA ILE A 244 7.81 1.31 -22.20
C ILE A 244 9.33 1.12 -22.10
N LEU A 245 9.79 -0.11 -21.85
CA LEU A 245 11.20 -0.41 -21.60
C LEU A 245 12.04 -0.55 -22.87
N GLY A 246 11.47 -1.11 -23.93
CA GLY A 246 12.23 -1.58 -25.10
C GLY A 246 13.04 -2.86 -24.85
N GLY A 247 12.68 -3.66 -23.85
CA GLY A 247 13.38 -4.88 -23.42
C GLY A 247 12.71 -5.54 -22.20
N ASP A 248 13.43 -6.41 -21.49
CA ASP A 248 12.97 -7.08 -20.26
C ASP A 248 13.98 -6.88 -19.12
N ILE A 249 13.51 -7.00 -17.87
CA ILE A 249 14.35 -6.98 -16.67
C ILE A 249 14.33 -8.38 -16.07
N GLU A 250 15.50 -8.99 -15.93
CA GLU A 250 15.69 -10.34 -15.42
C GLU A 250 16.59 -10.32 -14.18
N ILE A 251 16.46 -11.36 -13.36
CA ILE A 251 17.38 -11.60 -12.24
C ILE A 251 18.29 -12.75 -12.65
N LYS A 252 19.60 -12.51 -12.63
CA LYS A 252 20.62 -13.50 -13.00
C LYS A 252 21.78 -13.38 -12.04
N GLU A 253 22.21 -14.51 -11.47
CA GLU A 253 23.33 -14.56 -10.53
C GLU A 253 23.22 -13.59 -9.33
N ASN A 254 21.98 -13.39 -8.83
CA ASN A 254 21.66 -12.40 -7.76
C ASN A 254 21.84 -10.93 -8.16
N ASP A 255 21.89 -10.63 -9.46
CA ASP A 255 21.91 -9.29 -10.03
C ASP A 255 20.66 -9.01 -10.85
N ILE A 256 20.25 -7.74 -10.85
CA ILE A 256 19.19 -7.23 -11.72
C ILE A 256 19.87 -6.86 -13.04
N ILE A 257 19.45 -7.50 -14.13
CA ILE A 257 20.03 -7.31 -15.46
C ILE A 257 18.93 -6.88 -16.42
N TYR A 258 19.24 -5.93 -17.30
CA TYR A 258 18.38 -5.57 -18.40
C TYR A 258 18.75 -6.36 -19.65
N LYS A 259 17.74 -6.93 -20.30
CA LYS A 259 17.88 -7.71 -21.51
C LYS A 259 17.25 -6.97 -22.68
N CYS A 260 18.09 -6.55 -23.62
CA CYS A 260 17.69 -5.88 -24.85
C CYS A 260 16.92 -6.85 -25.77
N GLN A 261 16.17 -6.29 -26.73
CA GLN A 261 15.46 -7.09 -27.75
C GLN A 261 16.41 -7.97 -28.57
N ASP A 262 17.61 -7.47 -28.87
CA ASP A 262 18.68 -8.20 -29.56
C ASP A 262 19.43 -9.21 -28.66
N GLN A 263 18.87 -9.53 -27.49
CA GLN A 263 19.37 -10.47 -26.49
C GLN A 263 20.67 -10.05 -25.80
N LYS A 264 21.17 -8.82 -26.03
CA LYS A 264 22.29 -8.30 -25.23
C LYS A 264 21.84 -8.06 -23.79
N GLU A 265 22.66 -8.52 -22.86
CA GLU A 265 22.49 -8.31 -21.44
C GLU A 265 23.33 -7.10 -20.99
N LEU A 266 22.71 -6.20 -20.24
CA LEU A 266 23.32 -4.99 -19.71
C LEU A 266 23.09 -4.92 -18.21
N ASN A 267 24.15 -4.66 -17.46
CA ASN A 267 24.03 -4.34 -16.04
C ASN A 267 23.39 -2.96 -15.85
N MET A 268 22.79 -2.72 -14.67
CA MET A 268 22.04 -1.50 -14.39
C MET A 268 22.87 -0.21 -14.50
N GLU A 269 24.20 -0.27 -14.44
CA GLU A 269 25.07 0.89 -14.67
C GLU A 269 24.97 1.41 -16.12
N LEU A 270 24.72 0.52 -17.08
CA LEU A 270 24.78 0.81 -18.52
C LEU A 270 23.42 1.11 -19.15
N VAL A 271 22.32 0.97 -18.40
CA VAL A 271 20.95 1.12 -18.92
C VAL A 271 20.45 2.57 -18.80
N SER A 272 19.39 2.89 -19.55
CA SER A 272 18.76 4.21 -19.52
C SER A 272 18.17 4.55 -18.14
N SER A 273 17.99 5.85 -17.88
CA SER A 273 17.34 6.34 -16.65
C SER A 273 15.93 5.76 -16.47
N THR A 274 15.15 5.62 -17.55
CA THR A 274 13.81 5.00 -17.52
C THR A 274 13.85 3.55 -17.04
N VAL A 275 14.80 2.75 -17.54
CA VAL A 275 14.93 1.35 -17.11
C VAL A 275 15.33 1.30 -15.63
N LYS A 276 16.27 2.15 -15.20
CA LYS A 276 16.67 2.27 -13.79
C LYS A 276 15.51 2.64 -12.87
N SER A 277 14.75 3.69 -13.20
CA SER A 277 13.68 4.19 -12.35
C SER A 277 12.51 3.23 -12.20
N LEU A 278 12.23 2.42 -13.23
CA LEU A 278 11.11 1.48 -13.24
C LEU A 278 11.50 0.04 -12.89
N ALA A 279 12.79 -0.26 -12.72
CA ALA A 279 13.28 -1.62 -12.54
C ALA A 279 12.57 -2.36 -11.41
N GLY A 280 12.56 -1.76 -10.22
CA GLY A 280 11.91 -2.36 -9.06
C GLY A 280 10.40 -2.50 -9.21
N PHE A 281 9.73 -1.54 -9.84
CA PHE A 281 8.28 -1.62 -10.09
C PHE A 281 7.94 -2.79 -11.02
N PHE A 282 8.71 -2.98 -12.09
CA PHE A 282 8.49 -4.08 -13.01
C PHE A 282 8.87 -5.44 -12.44
N LEU A 283 9.91 -5.54 -11.61
CA LEU A 283 10.19 -6.75 -10.83
C LEU A 283 9.03 -7.09 -9.88
N TYR A 284 8.44 -6.09 -9.23
CA TYR A 284 7.27 -6.28 -8.38
C TYR A 284 6.10 -6.83 -9.19
N LEU A 285 5.76 -6.23 -10.33
CA LEU A 285 4.72 -6.75 -11.20
C LEU A 285 5.02 -8.19 -11.61
N LYS A 286 6.25 -8.45 -12.05
CA LYS A 286 6.70 -9.74 -12.59
C LYS A 286 6.58 -10.88 -11.59
N TYR A 287 6.85 -10.66 -10.30
CA TYR A 287 6.99 -11.74 -9.32
C TYR A 287 6.11 -11.64 -8.07
N ARG A 288 5.54 -10.48 -7.75
CA ARG A 288 4.97 -10.21 -6.42
C ARG A 288 3.58 -9.61 -6.41
N ALA A 289 3.16 -8.91 -7.46
CA ALA A 289 1.88 -8.21 -7.50
C ALA A 289 0.67 -9.12 -7.25
N LYS A 290 -0.26 -8.69 -6.41
CA LYS A 290 -1.51 -9.41 -6.15
C LYS A 290 -2.71 -8.47 -6.23
N LYS A 291 -3.87 -9.04 -6.51
CA LYS A 291 -5.14 -8.32 -6.44
C LYS A 291 -5.36 -7.84 -5.00
N GLY A 292 -5.71 -6.56 -4.85
CA GLY A 292 -5.88 -5.89 -3.57
C GLY A 292 -4.61 -5.22 -3.03
N ASP A 293 -3.46 -5.36 -3.70
CA ASP A 293 -2.24 -4.63 -3.34
C ASP A 293 -2.44 -3.13 -3.55
N ILE A 294 -1.87 -2.32 -2.65
CA ILE A 294 -1.82 -0.86 -2.77
C ILE A 294 -0.38 -0.48 -3.11
N VAL A 295 -0.19 0.15 -4.26
CA VAL A 295 1.12 0.56 -4.77
C VAL A 295 1.23 2.08 -4.70
N ILE A 296 2.19 2.56 -3.91
CA ILE A 296 2.49 3.98 -3.76
C ILE A 296 3.70 4.30 -4.64
N ILE A 297 3.56 5.23 -5.58
CA ILE A 297 4.67 5.64 -6.45
C ILE A 297 4.78 7.16 -6.44
N ASP A 298 5.94 7.65 -6.02
CA ASP A 298 6.22 9.07 -5.91
C ASP A 298 6.86 9.61 -7.20
N GLU A 299 6.23 10.57 -7.87
CA GLU A 299 6.66 11.11 -9.17
C GLU A 299 7.02 10.01 -10.20
N PRO A 300 6.04 9.18 -10.64
CA PRO A 300 6.28 8.10 -11.61
C PRO A 300 6.85 8.57 -12.96
N GLU A 301 6.68 9.85 -13.30
CA GLU A 301 7.18 10.50 -14.52
C GLU A 301 8.68 10.81 -14.52
N LEU A 302 9.36 10.75 -13.37
CA LEU A 302 10.75 11.18 -13.26
C LEU A 302 11.67 10.43 -14.24
N ASN A 303 12.40 11.19 -15.04
CA ASN A 303 13.30 10.73 -16.10
C ASN A 303 12.63 10.06 -17.31
N LEU A 304 11.30 10.14 -17.45
CA LEU A 304 10.56 9.59 -18.58
C LEU A 304 10.31 10.64 -19.67
N HIS A 305 10.50 10.23 -20.92
CA HIS A 305 10.02 10.99 -22.07
C HIS A 305 8.48 11.13 -22.02
N PRO A 306 7.88 12.26 -22.49
CA PRO A 306 6.44 12.48 -22.59
C PRO A 306 5.62 11.27 -23.06
N GLU A 307 6.06 10.61 -24.12
CA GLU A 307 5.39 9.42 -24.67
C GLU A 307 5.35 8.26 -23.65
N ASN A 308 6.44 8.04 -22.91
CA ASN A 308 6.50 6.99 -21.90
C ASN A 308 5.71 7.35 -20.64
N GLN A 309 5.53 8.63 -20.31
CA GLN A 309 4.63 9.05 -19.22
C GLN A 309 3.19 8.66 -19.54
N ARG A 310 2.73 8.88 -20.78
CA ARG A 310 1.41 8.44 -21.24
C ARG A 310 1.27 6.92 -21.19
N LYS A 311 2.22 6.18 -21.76
CA LYS A 311 2.22 4.71 -21.74
C LYS A 311 2.22 4.15 -20.31
N LEU A 312 2.99 4.76 -19.41
CA LEU A 312 3.04 4.36 -18.01
C LEU A 312 1.70 4.61 -17.30
N PHE A 313 1.05 5.74 -17.57
CA PHE A 313 -0.27 6.00 -16.99
C PHE A 313 -1.34 5.01 -17.48
N ARG A 314 -1.36 4.72 -18.79
CA ARG A 314 -2.21 3.66 -19.36
C ARG A 314 -1.98 2.30 -18.70
N LEU A 315 -0.72 1.98 -18.40
CA LEU A 315 -0.38 0.78 -17.66
C LEU A 315 -0.95 0.81 -16.23
N PHE A 316 -0.90 1.94 -15.52
CA PHE A 316 -1.54 2.07 -14.20
C PHE A 316 -3.06 1.87 -14.30
N ALA A 317 -3.71 2.46 -15.31
CA ALA A 317 -5.14 2.28 -15.56
C ALA A 317 -5.51 0.81 -15.75
N LEU A 318 -4.79 0.11 -16.64
CA LEU A 318 -4.95 -1.32 -16.87
C LEU A 318 -4.75 -2.15 -15.58
N LEU A 319 -3.68 -1.89 -14.83
CA LEU A 319 -3.38 -2.59 -13.59
C LEU A 319 -4.44 -2.33 -12.51
N SER A 320 -5.03 -1.12 -12.49
CA SER A 320 -6.17 -0.77 -11.64
C SER A 320 -7.41 -1.59 -11.94
N ASN A 321 -7.73 -1.76 -13.23
CA ASN A 321 -8.81 -2.64 -13.67
C ASN A 321 -8.53 -4.13 -13.36
N LEU A 322 -7.27 -4.54 -13.25
CA LEU A 322 -6.86 -5.87 -12.77
C LEU A 322 -6.90 -6.02 -11.24
N GLY A 323 -7.19 -4.93 -10.51
CA GLY A 323 -7.42 -4.90 -9.08
C GLY A 323 -6.20 -4.54 -8.24
N ILE A 324 -5.20 -3.85 -8.81
CA ILE A 324 -4.13 -3.19 -8.04
C ILE A 324 -4.56 -1.75 -7.76
N HIS A 325 -4.46 -1.28 -6.52
CA HIS A 325 -4.77 0.10 -6.18
C HIS A 325 -3.50 0.95 -6.24
N PHE A 326 -3.59 2.17 -6.76
CA PHE A 326 -2.45 3.09 -6.87
C PHE A 326 -2.66 4.36 -6.06
N ILE A 327 -1.60 4.84 -5.42
CA ILE A 327 -1.48 6.20 -4.88
C ILE A 327 -0.28 6.82 -5.57
N LEU A 328 -0.53 7.86 -6.37
CA LEU A 328 0.49 8.53 -7.18
C LEU A 328 0.58 10.00 -6.75
N SER A 329 1.79 10.49 -6.50
CA SER A 329 2.09 11.93 -6.52
C SER A 329 2.71 12.27 -7.85
N THR A 330 2.28 13.37 -8.47
CA THR A 330 2.76 13.78 -9.78
C THR A 330 2.68 15.30 -9.94
N HIS A 331 3.63 15.84 -10.69
CA HIS A 331 3.62 17.21 -11.19
C HIS A 331 3.45 17.26 -12.72
N SER A 332 3.24 16.11 -13.37
CA SER A 332 3.18 16.00 -14.81
C SER A 332 1.79 16.37 -15.36
N PRO A 333 1.67 17.47 -16.14
CA PRO A 333 0.42 17.76 -16.86
C PRO A 333 0.09 16.66 -17.88
N ILE A 334 1.08 15.90 -18.37
CA ILE A 334 0.86 14.81 -19.32
C ILE A 334 0.11 13.65 -18.66
N ILE A 335 0.46 13.30 -17.42
CA ILE A 335 -0.23 12.27 -16.65
C ILE A 335 -1.68 12.70 -16.39
N ILE A 336 -1.89 13.95 -15.98
CA ILE A 336 -3.23 14.50 -15.73
C ILE A 336 -4.08 14.49 -17.02
N SER A 337 -3.52 14.91 -18.15
CA SER A 337 -4.21 14.87 -19.44
C SER A 337 -4.55 13.44 -19.89
N GLU A 338 -3.65 12.48 -19.70
CA GLU A 338 -3.96 11.08 -20.04
C GLU A 338 -5.02 10.48 -19.10
N LEU A 339 -5.06 10.88 -17.83
CA LEU A 339 -6.15 10.52 -16.93
C LEU A 339 -7.51 11.05 -17.41
N ASN A 340 -7.57 12.32 -17.82
CA ASN A 340 -8.79 12.88 -18.40
C ASN A 340 -9.24 12.10 -19.66
N ASN A 341 -8.30 11.67 -20.51
CA ASN A 341 -8.62 10.82 -21.67
C ASN A 341 -9.20 9.46 -21.25
N GLU A 342 -8.62 8.79 -20.25
CA GLU A 342 -9.11 7.51 -19.71
C GLU A 342 -10.55 7.63 -19.16
N LEU A 343 -10.86 8.72 -18.45
CA LEU A 343 -12.20 8.96 -17.89
C LEU A 343 -13.23 9.25 -18.99
N LEU A 344 -12.89 10.14 -19.93
CA LEU A 344 -13.77 10.49 -21.06
C LEU A 344 -14.03 9.29 -21.95
N PHE A 345 -13.01 8.50 -22.24
CA PHE A 345 -13.16 7.28 -23.03
C PHE A 345 -14.10 6.29 -22.34
N GLN A 346 -13.99 6.10 -21.02
CA GLN A 346 -14.89 5.22 -20.28
C GLN A 346 -16.35 5.67 -20.34
N ASN A 347 -16.62 6.98 -20.37
CA ASN A 347 -17.98 7.50 -20.53
C ASN A 347 -18.51 7.22 -21.94
N ILE A 348 -17.74 7.53 -22.98
CA ILE A 348 -18.14 7.28 -24.37
C ILE A 348 -18.33 5.78 -24.63
N LYS A 349 -17.48 4.93 -24.04
CA LYS A 349 -17.57 3.47 -24.13
C LYS A 349 -18.89 2.91 -23.58
N LYS A 350 -19.54 3.59 -22.63
CA LYS A 350 -20.86 3.21 -22.10
C LYS A 350 -22.00 3.63 -23.05
N GLU A 351 -21.80 4.67 -23.86
CA GLU A 351 -22.84 5.26 -24.70
C GLU A 351 -22.79 4.81 -26.17
N LYS A 352 -21.59 4.54 -26.70
CA LYS A 352 -21.36 4.21 -28.10
C LYS A 352 -20.89 2.77 -28.28
N GLU A 353 -21.51 2.06 -29.21
CA GLU A 353 -21.12 0.68 -29.53
C GLU A 353 -19.82 0.60 -30.34
N ASN A 354 -19.61 1.51 -31.30
CA ASN A 354 -18.44 1.51 -32.19
C ASN A 354 -17.43 2.63 -31.85
N LEU A 355 -16.19 2.24 -31.54
CA LEU A 355 -15.04 3.11 -31.28
C LEU A 355 -13.81 2.74 -32.11
N GLU A 356 -13.98 1.92 -33.16
CA GLU A 356 -12.88 1.31 -33.92
C GLU A 356 -11.95 2.36 -34.55
N GLU A 357 -12.49 3.48 -35.02
CA GLU A 357 -11.71 4.57 -35.63
C GLU A 357 -10.76 5.21 -34.61
N LEU A 358 -11.23 5.48 -33.39
CA LEU A 358 -10.41 6.02 -32.29
C LEU A 358 -9.35 5.01 -31.83
N GLU A 359 -9.73 3.73 -31.75
CA GLU A 359 -8.81 2.65 -31.39
C GLU A 359 -7.64 2.55 -32.38
N GLN A 360 -7.92 2.63 -33.68
CA GLN A 360 -6.92 2.59 -34.74
C GLN A 360 -6.04 3.85 -34.76
N GLU A 361 -6.65 5.03 -34.69
CA GLU A 361 -5.93 6.31 -34.76
C GLU A 361 -4.96 6.49 -33.58
N TYR A 362 -5.43 6.23 -32.36
CA TYR A 362 -4.67 6.48 -31.13
C TYR A 362 -3.97 5.24 -30.58
N ARG A 363 -4.07 4.11 -31.28
CA ARG A 363 -3.48 2.81 -30.91
C ARG A 363 -3.86 2.41 -29.48
N ILE A 364 -5.15 2.52 -29.17
CA ILE A 364 -5.75 2.11 -27.90
C ILE A 364 -6.65 0.90 -28.13
N HIS A 365 -6.87 0.10 -27.10
CA HIS A 365 -7.75 -1.07 -27.14
C HIS A 365 -8.87 -0.89 -26.12
N LYS A 366 -10.11 -1.04 -26.55
CA LYS A 366 -11.32 -0.85 -25.75
C LYS A 366 -11.32 -1.72 -24.50
N GLU A 367 -10.72 -2.91 -24.54
CA GLU A 367 -10.64 -3.82 -23.41
C GLU A 367 -9.69 -3.32 -22.30
N ASP A 368 -8.64 -2.59 -22.69
CA ASP A 368 -7.52 -2.22 -21.80
C ASP A 368 -7.50 -0.72 -21.43
N TYR A 369 -8.34 0.09 -22.09
CA TYR A 369 -8.44 1.54 -21.91
C TYR A 369 -9.81 1.94 -21.35
N GLY A 370 -9.80 2.87 -20.40
CA GLY A 370 -10.95 3.39 -19.68
C GLY A 370 -10.83 3.22 -18.17
N LEU A 371 -11.04 4.31 -17.43
CA LEU A 371 -11.18 4.32 -15.97
C LEU A 371 -12.55 4.84 -15.55
N GLU A 372 -13.19 4.14 -14.60
CA GLU A 372 -14.44 4.62 -13.99
C GLU A 372 -14.14 5.81 -13.08
N ALA A 373 -14.88 6.90 -13.27
CA ALA A 373 -14.74 8.12 -12.49
C ALA A 373 -14.86 7.86 -10.99
N GLU A 374 -15.74 6.95 -10.57
CA GLU A 374 -15.97 6.60 -9.17
C GLU A 374 -14.77 5.90 -8.51
N LYS A 375 -13.84 5.34 -9.31
CA LYS A 375 -12.65 4.62 -8.83
C LYS A 375 -11.40 5.50 -8.73
N VAL A 376 -11.47 6.76 -9.13
CA VAL A 376 -10.33 7.69 -9.15
C VAL A 376 -10.59 8.82 -8.16
N ASN A 377 -9.60 9.20 -7.36
CA ASN A 377 -9.66 10.42 -6.54
C ASN A 377 -8.45 11.27 -6.86
N ILE A 378 -8.64 12.59 -7.00
CA ILE A 378 -7.55 13.54 -7.25
C ILE A 378 -7.51 14.56 -6.14
N TRP A 379 -6.35 14.67 -5.52
CA TRP A 379 -6.08 15.64 -4.49
C TRP A 379 -5.13 16.69 -5.05
N PHE A 380 -5.57 17.94 -5.06
CA PHE A 380 -4.72 19.07 -5.44
C PHE A 380 -4.02 19.61 -4.20
N LEU A 381 -2.69 19.58 -4.24
CA LEU A 381 -1.84 20.10 -3.18
C LEU A 381 -1.41 21.52 -3.55
N HIS A 382 -1.88 22.52 -2.81
CA HIS A 382 -1.53 23.93 -3.01
C HIS A 382 -1.45 24.66 -1.68
N ASP A 383 -0.46 25.56 -1.56
CA ASP A 383 -0.24 26.39 -0.36
C ASP A 383 -0.21 25.61 0.97
N GLY A 384 0.32 24.39 0.96
CA GLY A 384 0.40 23.52 2.14
C GLY A 384 -0.93 22.88 2.54
N SER A 385 -1.97 23.00 1.72
CA SER A 385 -3.29 22.40 1.89
C SER A 385 -3.58 21.36 0.80
N MET A 386 -4.48 20.42 1.07
CA MET A 386 -4.95 19.42 0.10
C MET A 386 -6.46 19.52 -0.09
N GLU A 387 -6.90 19.57 -1.34
CA GLU A 387 -8.31 19.64 -1.70
C GLU A 387 -8.67 18.50 -2.65
N LEU A 388 -9.78 17.81 -2.38
CA LEU A 388 -10.32 16.81 -3.31
C LEU A 388 -10.99 17.55 -4.47
N LEU A 389 -10.55 17.28 -5.70
CA LEU A 389 -11.14 17.88 -6.89
C LEU A 389 -12.42 17.15 -7.30
N ASP A 390 -13.47 17.91 -7.55
CA ASP A 390 -14.72 17.41 -8.13
C ASP A 390 -14.55 17.08 -9.62
N LYS A 391 -15.21 16.01 -10.05
CA LYS A 391 -15.24 15.58 -11.46
C LYS A 391 -16.47 16.19 -12.12
N LYS A 392 -16.30 17.30 -12.85
CA LYS A 392 -17.39 17.92 -13.63
C LYS A 392 -17.49 17.23 -14.98
N GLU A 393 -18.68 16.79 -15.38
CA GLU A 393 -18.93 16.14 -16.70
C GLU A 393 -18.01 14.93 -16.99
N GLY A 394 -17.53 14.25 -15.93
CA GLY A 394 -16.63 13.11 -16.07
C GLY A 394 -15.17 13.44 -16.40
N ARG A 395 -14.75 14.70 -16.28
CA ARG A 395 -13.35 15.16 -16.34
C ARG A 395 -12.96 15.89 -15.06
N ILE A 396 -11.65 16.01 -14.82
CA ILE A 396 -11.14 16.88 -13.77
C ILE A 396 -10.77 18.23 -14.38
N ASP A 397 -11.29 19.26 -13.75
CA ASP A 397 -11.03 20.67 -14.04
C ASP A 397 -9.69 21.04 -13.41
N VAL A 398 -8.63 21.19 -14.20
CA VAL A 398 -7.28 21.50 -13.70
C VAL A 398 -6.75 22.78 -14.33
N ASP A 399 -7.60 23.83 -14.25
CA ASP A 399 -7.35 25.17 -14.79
C ASP A 399 -5.94 25.69 -14.49
N THR A 400 -5.36 25.38 -13.33
CA THR A 400 -4.03 25.85 -12.92
C THR A 400 -2.88 25.33 -13.79
N PHE A 401 -2.91 24.09 -14.27
CA PHE A 401 -1.86 23.55 -15.16
C PHE A 401 -2.07 23.97 -16.61
N ASP A 402 -3.33 24.04 -17.04
CA ASP A 402 -3.70 24.44 -18.39
C ASP A 402 -3.40 25.92 -18.64
N ASN A 403 -3.53 26.77 -17.62
CA ASN A 403 -3.19 28.19 -17.71
C ASN A 403 -1.70 28.44 -17.97
N ILE A 404 -0.79 27.78 -17.25
CA ILE A 404 0.66 27.97 -17.44
C ILE A 404 1.08 27.49 -18.84
N THR A 405 0.58 26.30 -19.24
CA THR A 405 0.90 25.74 -20.56
C THR A 405 0.30 26.61 -21.68
N GLY A 406 -0.92 27.12 -21.47
CA GLY A 406 -1.60 28.04 -22.38
C GLY A 406 -0.88 29.39 -22.50
N GLU A 407 -0.43 29.98 -21.40
CA GLU A 407 0.37 31.21 -21.39
C GLU A 407 1.68 31.03 -22.15
N MET A 408 2.39 29.91 -21.94
CA MET A 408 3.60 29.59 -22.70
C MET A 408 3.32 29.47 -24.20
N TYR A 409 2.22 28.81 -24.59
CA TYR A 409 1.84 28.64 -25.99
C TYR A 409 1.43 29.98 -26.63
N ASN A 410 0.67 30.79 -25.91
CA ASN A 410 0.27 32.13 -26.35
C ASN A 410 1.50 33.03 -26.54
N LEU A 411 2.41 33.05 -25.57
CA LEU A 411 3.67 33.80 -25.67
C LEU A 411 4.51 33.34 -26.87
N TYR A 412 4.63 32.04 -27.09
CA TYR A 412 5.35 31.51 -28.25
C TYR A 412 4.74 31.99 -29.57
N ASN A 413 3.40 31.89 -29.71
CA ASN A 413 2.72 32.35 -30.91
C ASN A 413 2.87 33.86 -31.09
N ASP A 414 2.69 34.65 -30.03
CA ASP A 414 2.83 36.10 -30.06
C ASP A 414 4.25 36.52 -30.49
N LEU A 415 5.28 35.84 -29.98
CA LEU A 415 6.68 36.07 -30.38
C LEU A 415 6.94 35.68 -31.84
N LEU A 416 6.31 34.60 -32.32
CA LEU A 416 6.43 34.13 -33.69
C LEU A 416 5.79 35.12 -34.68
N PHE A 417 4.61 35.66 -34.33
CA PHE A 417 3.92 36.68 -35.10
C PHE A 417 4.57 38.07 -35.05
N GLN A 418 5.31 38.42 -33.98
CA GLN A 418 6.08 39.66 -33.93
C GLN A 418 7.45 39.57 -34.63
N GLY A 419 7.91 38.35 -34.95
CA GLY A 419 9.16 38.09 -35.66
C GLY A 419 9.06 38.09 -37.19
N GLU A 420 7.83 38.12 -37.72
CA GLU A 420 7.51 38.36 -39.14
C GLU A 420 7.29 39.86 -39.40
#